data_AF-A0A7V9DHZ8-F1
#
_entry.id   AF-A0A7V9DHZ8-F1
#
_cell.length_a   1.000
_cell.length_b   1.000
_cell.length_c   1.000
_cell.angle_alpha   90.00
_cell.angle_beta   90.00
_cell.angle_gamma   90.00
#
_symmetry.space_group_name_H-M   'P 1'
#
loop_
_entity.id
_entity.type
_entity.pdbx_description
1 polymer ?
#
loop_
_entity_poly.entity_id
_entity_poly.type
_entity_poly.pdbx_seq_one_letter_code
_entity_poly.pdbx_strand_id
1 'polypeptide(L)'
;DEDAELAADLERATAEQRRIRHELAGDERGENGRSSLGKSLDLGIGGSGNPRRLKCLHAHVAYGLANPGYVLADRILAELEPVWPPQRCCTPL
;
A
#
# COMPACT_ATOMS: atom_id res chain seq x y z
N ASP A 1 -2.49 7.82 22.13
CA ASP A 1 -3.77 7.69 21.44
C ASP A 1 -3.53 6.77 20.26
N GLU A 2 -4.30 5.69 20.18
CA GLU A 2 -4.10 4.59 19.23
C GLU A 2 -4.28 5.05 17.79
N ASP A 3 -5.22 5.96 17.55
CA ASP A 3 -5.49 6.54 16.24
C ASP A 3 -4.30 7.36 15.72
N ALA A 4 -3.56 8.01 16.63
CA ALA A 4 -2.37 8.78 16.27
C ALA A 4 -1.21 7.88 15.80
N GLU A 5 -1.06 6.70 16.41
CA GLU A 5 -0.07 5.71 16.01
C GLU A 5 -0.38 5.15 14.61
N LEU A 6 -1.64 4.77 14.37
CA LEU A 6 -2.08 4.27 13.06
C LEU A 6 -1.98 5.32 11.96
N ALA A 7 -2.25 6.59 12.28
CA ALA A 7 -2.06 7.69 11.35
C ALA A 7 -0.58 7.88 10.98
N ALA A 8 0.33 7.82 11.96
CA ALA A 8 1.76 7.91 11.69
C ALA A 8 2.28 6.73 10.87
N ASP A 9 1.81 5.52 11.15
CA ASP A 9 2.15 4.31 10.39
C ASP A 9 1.65 4.39 8.94
N LEU A 10 0.43 4.90 8.72
CA LEU A 10 -0.11 5.16 7.38
C LEU A 10 0.72 6.18 6.60
N GLU A 11 1.13 7.29 7.24
CA GLU A 11 1.98 8.31 6.62
C GLU A 11 3.34 7.71 6.22
N ARG A 12 3.97 6.95 7.12
CA ARG A 12 5.24 6.24 6.87
C ARG A 12 5.14 5.26 5.71
N ALA A 13 4.15 4.38 5.73
CA ALA A 13 3.95 3.38 4.66
C ALA A 13 3.63 4.04 3.31
N THR A 14 2.92 5.16 3.32
CA THR A 14 2.66 5.95 2.11
C THR A 14 3.94 6.54 1.53
N ALA A 15 4.82 7.10 2.37
CA ALA A 15 6.11 7.62 1.93
C ALA A 15 6.99 6.51 1.33
N GLU A 16 7.01 5.34 1.97
CA GLU A 16 7.77 4.20 1.51
C GLU A 16 7.26 3.64 0.17
N GLN A 17 5.95 3.51 0.01
CA GLN A 17 5.34 3.08 -1.26
C GLN A 17 5.70 4.02 -2.41
N ARG A 18 5.74 5.33 -2.17
CA ARG A 18 6.18 6.31 -3.19
C ARG A 18 7.64 6.09 -3.55
N ARG A 19 8.51 5.92 -2.55
CA ARG A 19 9.94 5.63 -2.76
C ARG A 19 10.13 4.39 -3.64
N ILE A 20 9.49 3.28 -3.27
CA ILE A 20 9.56 2.00 -4.02
C ILE A 20 9.08 2.19 -5.46
N ARG A 21 7.97 2.88 -5.69
CA ARG A 21 7.46 3.15 -7.04
C ARG A 21 8.43 3.96 -7.88
N HIS A 22 9.01 5.01 -7.30
CA HIS A 22 10.00 5.85 -7.99
C HIS A 22 11.29 5.10 -8.31
N GLU A 23 11.72 4.20 -7.43
CA GLU A 23 12.89 3.33 -7.66
C GLU A 23 12.62 2.31 -8.76
N LEU A 24 11.47 1.64 -8.73
CA LEU A 24 11.11 0.62 -9.73
C LEU A 24 10.84 1.19 -11.12
N ALA A 25 10.34 2.42 -11.23
CA ALA A 25 10.08 3.07 -12.51
C ALA A 25 11.38 3.45 -13.26
N GLY A 26 12.54 3.50 -12.59
CA GLY A 26 13.83 3.81 -13.20
C GLY A 26 13.80 5.07 -14.07
N ASP A 27 14.37 4.97 -15.28
CA ASP A 27 14.41 6.03 -16.31
C ASP A 27 13.18 6.02 -17.23
N GLU A 28 12.24 5.07 -17.08
CA GLU A 28 11.01 4.96 -17.89
C GLU A 28 9.97 6.06 -17.57
N ARG A 29 10.38 7.11 -16.85
CA ARG A 29 9.58 8.29 -16.49
C ARG A 29 9.07 9.07 -17.71
N GLY A 30 9.58 8.72 -18.90
CA GLY A 30 9.36 9.40 -20.16
C GLY A 30 10.13 10.71 -20.19
N GLU A 31 10.75 11.02 -21.32
CA GLU A 31 11.32 12.35 -21.55
C GLU A 31 10.27 13.39 -21.14
N ASN A 32 10.65 14.31 -20.25
CA ASN A 32 9.88 15.47 -19.82
C ASN A 32 8.88 15.31 -18.65
N GLY A 33 8.74 14.15 -18.00
CA GLY A 33 7.88 14.01 -16.81
C GLY A 33 6.38 14.33 -17.03
N ARG A 34 5.94 14.36 -18.29
CA ARG A 34 4.55 14.65 -18.72
C ARG A 34 3.71 13.40 -18.98
N SER A 35 4.29 12.21 -18.78
CA SER A 35 3.52 10.97 -18.79
C SER A 35 2.55 10.95 -17.61
N SER A 36 1.29 10.55 -17.84
CA SER A 36 0.33 10.29 -16.75
C SER A 36 0.86 9.27 -15.73
N LEU A 37 1.84 8.46 -16.14
CA LEU A 37 2.58 7.53 -15.30
C LEU A 37 3.37 8.24 -14.20
N GLY A 38 3.96 9.42 -14.46
CA GLY A 38 4.75 10.14 -13.46
C GLY A 38 3.93 10.58 -12.24
N LYS A 39 2.71 11.07 -12.47
CA LYS A 39 1.80 11.50 -11.39
C LYS A 39 1.27 10.35 -10.53
N SER A 40 1.17 9.14 -11.09
CA SER A 40 0.69 7.98 -10.33
C SER A 40 1.76 7.44 -9.36
N LEU A 41 3.05 7.70 -9.62
CA LEU A 41 4.15 7.36 -8.71
C LEU A 41 4.06 8.13 -7.39
N ASP A 42 3.52 9.35 -7.41
CA ASP A 42 3.35 10.20 -6.23
C ASP A 42 2.12 9.83 -5.38
N LEU A 43 1.29 8.89 -5.86
CA LEU A 43 0.17 8.40 -5.08
C LEU A 43 0.66 7.37 -4.05
N GLY A 44 0.00 7.36 -2.89
CA GLY A 44 0.20 6.37 -1.85
C GLY A 44 -0.46 5.03 -2.14
N ILE A 45 -0.61 4.24 -1.08
CA ILE A 45 -1.30 2.95 -1.10
C ILE A 45 -2.77 3.15 -1.49
N GLY A 46 -3.30 2.26 -2.32
CA GLY A 46 -4.64 2.40 -2.92
C GLY A 46 -4.78 3.55 -3.94
N GLY A 47 -3.70 4.27 -4.25
CA GLY A 47 -3.74 5.43 -5.14
C GLY A 47 -4.29 6.70 -4.48
N SER A 48 -4.13 6.86 -3.16
CA SER A 48 -4.49 8.09 -2.45
C SER A 48 -3.43 9.18 -2.64
N GLY A 49 -3.83 10.40 -2.97
CA GLY A 49 -2.93 11.56 -2.96
C GLY A 49 -2.68 12.11 -1.55
N ASN A 50 -3.57 11.83 -0.60
CA ASN A 50 -3.50 12.34 0.77
C ASN A 50 -3.02 11.22 1.72
N PRO A 51 -1.83 11.35 2.32
CA PRO A 51 -1.25 10.31 3.19
C PRO A 51 -1.98 10.14 4.53
N ARG A 52 -2.92 11.05 4.86
CA ARG A 52 -3.73 11.00 6.09
C ARG A 52 -5.12 10.42 5.87
N ARG A 53 -5.43 10.01 4.63
CA ARG A 53 -6.74 9.43 4.28
C ARG A 53 -6.53 7.97 3.92
N LEU A 54 -7.05 7.11 4.79
CA LEU A 54 -7.15 5.68 4.51
C LEU A 54 -8.12 5.46 3.35
N LYS A 55 -7.66 4.76 2.31
CA LYS A 55 -8.50 4.42 1.15
C LYS A 55 -8.94 2.96 1.26
N CYS A 56 -8.86 2.19 0.17
CA CYS A 56 -9.40 0.84 0.14
C CYS A 56 -8.55 -0.12 0.96
N LEU A 57 -9.13 -0.77 1.97
CA LEU A 57 -8.44 -1.65 2.92
C LEU A 57 -7.68 -2.80 2.24
N HIS A 58 -8.23 -3.39 1.19
CA HIS A 58 -7.59 -4.48 0.43
C HIS A 58 -6.22 -4.08 -0.15
N ALA A 59 -6.04 -2.81 -0.54
CA ALA A 59 -4.75 -2.33 -1.04
C ALA A 59 -3.71 -2.21 0.08
N HIS A 60 -4.14 -1.87 1.29
CA HIS A 60 -3.28 -1.83 2.47
C HIS A 60 -2.88 -3.22 2.93
N VAL A 61 -3.82 -4.18 2.93
CA VAL A 61 -3.53 -5.59 3.19
C VAL A 61 -2.52 -6.12 2.16
N ALA A 62 -2.75 -5.92 0.86
CA ALA A 62 -1.82 -6.35 -0.16
C ALA A 62 -0.42 -5.73 0.01
N TYR A 63 -0.34 -4.44 0.35
CA TYR A 63 0.93 -3.78 0.64
C TYR A 63 1.63 -4.37 1.87
N GLY A 64 0.91 -4.59 2.98
CA GLY A 64 1.46 -5.15 4.22
C GLY A 64 1.94 -6.60 4.06
N LEU A 65 1.25 -7.41 3.26
CA LEU A 65 1.70 -8.76 2.91
C LEU A 65 3.06 -8.75 2.16
N ALA A 66 3.31 -7.70 1.35
CA ALA A 66 4.58 -7.51 0.66
C ALA A 66 5.63 -6.76 1.51
N ASN A 67 5.21 -6.03 2.55
CA ASN A 67 6.05 -5.16 3.37
C ASN A 67 5.73 -5.38 4.87
N PRO A 68 6.31 -6.42 5.49
CA PRO A 68 6.08 -6.73 6.90
C PRO A 68 6.42 -5.56 7.84
N GLY A 69 5.69 -5.44 8.95
CA GLY A 69 5.83 -4.34 9.90
C GLY A 69 4.98 -3.11 9.56
N TYR A 70 4.03 -3.24 8.63
CA TYR A 70 2.98 -2.25 8.42
C TYR A 70 1.79 -2.52 9.36
N VAL A 71 1.83 -1.93 10.56
CA VAL A 71 0.92 -2.17 11.68
C VAL A 71 -0.55 -2.01 11.28
N LEU A 72 -0.88 -0.99 10.48
CA LEU A 72 -2.27 -0.81 10.05
C LEU A 72 -2.78 -1.98 9.21
N ALA A 73 -1.95 -2.59 8.35
CA ALA A 73 -2.35 -3.78 7.61
C ALA A 73 -2.48 -5.01 8.52
N ASP A 74 -1.60 -5.18 9.50
CA ASP A 74 -1.69 -6.28 10.46
C ASP A 74 -2.99 -6.22 11.26
N ARG A 75 -3.42 -5.01 11.66
CA ARG A 75 -4.71 -4.82 12.33
C ARG A 75 -5.89 -5.11 11.42
N ILE A 76 -5.84 -4.70 10.16
CA ILE A 76 -6.90 -5.04 9.19
C ILE A 76 -6.98 -6.56 9.02
N LEU A 77 -5.84 -7.25 8.92
CA LEU A 77 -5.76 -8.71 8.78
C LEU A 77 -6.31 -9.43 10.01
N ALA A 78 -6.08 -8.91 11.22
CA ALA A 78 -6.58 -9.49 12.47
C ALA A 78 -8.11 -9.49 12.57
N GLU A 79 -8.80 -8.60 11.84
CA GLU A 79 -10.27 -8.56 11.76
C GLU A 79 -10.85 -9.58 10.77
N LEU A 80 -10.01 -10.28 9.99
CA LEU A 80 -10.44 -11.25 8.98
C LEU A 80 -10.31 -12.68 9.51
N GLU A 81 -11.41 -13.43 9.58
CA GLU A 81 -11.39 -14.86 9.91
C GLU A 81 -12.32 -15.66 8.96
N PRO A 82 -11.78 -16.61 8.16
CA PRO A 82 -10.36 -16.93 8.00
C PRO A 82 -9.65 -15.99 7.02
N VAL A 83 -8.38 -15.63 7.31
CA VAL A 83 -7.55 -14.82 6.39
C VAL A 83 -7.29 -15.57 5.08
N TRP A 84 -7.05 -16.88 5.16
CA TRP A 84 -6.72 -17.74 4.04
C TRP A 84 -7.75 -18.86 3.91
N PRO A 85 -8.09 -19.30 2.70
CA PRO A 85 -8.99 -20.43 2.54
C PRO A 85 -8.39 -21.67 3.20
N PRO A 86 -9.12 -22.34 4.11
CA PRO A 86 -8.55 -23.39 4.97
C PRO A 86 -8.16 -24.65 4.21
N GLN A 87 -8.75 -24.90 3.03
CA GLN A 87 -8.45 -26.10 2.26
C GLN A 87 -7.26 -25.93 1.31
N ARG A 88 -7.11 -24.76 0.65
CA ARG A 88 -6.05 -24.49 -0.34
C ARG A 88 -5.81 -22.99 -0.47
N CYS A 89 -4.55 -22.56 -0.52
CA CYS A 89 -4.17 -21.16 -0.74
C CYS A 89 -4.56 -20.63 -2.14
N CYS A 90 -4.69 -21.52 -3.13
CA CYS A 90 -4.94 -21.14 -4.52
C CYS A 90 -6.33 -21.57 -4.97
N THR A 91 -7.04 -20.68 -5.67
CA THR A 91 -8.18 -21.05 -6.50
C THR A 91 -7.71 -22.04 -7.57
N PRO A 92 -8.45 -23.11 -7.88
CA PRO A 92 -8.13 -23.96 -9.04
C PRO A 92 -8.01 -23.08 -10.29
N LEU A 93 -6.96 -23.32 -11.09
CA LEU A 93 -6.80 -22.72 -12.41
C LEU A 93 -7.92 -23.17 -13.35
#